data_AF-J3ET67-F1
#
_entry.id   AF-J3ET67-F1
#
_cell.length_a   1.000
_cell.length_b   1.000
_cell.length_c   1.000
_cell.angle_alpha   90.00
_cell.angle_beta   90.00
_cell.angle_gamma   90.00
#
_symmetry.space_group_name_H-M   'P 1'
#
loop_
_entity.id
_entity.type
_entity.pdbx_description
1 polymer ?
#
loop_
_entity_poly.entity_id
_entity_poly.type
_entity_poly.pdbx_seq_one_letter_code
_entity_poly.pdbx_strand_id
1 'polypeptide(L)'
;MAGVDTPDLYGGVDTAAFGVPDTAGGETYLYAWGWTARRALQETLTDASVRIEVVDGATPAVDDFPPTVEYDNVVVAYVSADTQDANDAAVNRALLRDGLARATDTDHPRRTTFSETMEAAQDASRGLWDTNTDLSAP
;
A
#
# COMPACT_ATOMS: atom_id res chain seq x y z
N MET A 1 4.01 3.15 3.08
CA MET A 1 3.55 2.16 4.08
C MET A 1 4.57 1.02 4.09
N ALA A 2 4.81 0.37 5.23
CA ALA A 2 5.82 -0.69 5.31
C ALA A 2 5.58 -1.80 4.30
N GLY A 3 6.60 -2.13 3.51
CA GLY A 3 6.60 -3.29 2.62
C GLY A 3 5.70 -3.19 1.39
N VAL A 4 5.07 -2.04 1.13
CA VAL A 4 4.13 -1.88 0.01
C VAL A 4 4.35 -0.57 -0.72
N ASP A 5 4.21 -0.63 -2.03
CA ASP A 5 4.36 0.48 -2.95
C ASP A 5 3.18 0.51 -3.94
N THR A 6 2.49 1.65 -3.99
CA THR A 6 1.33 1.88 -4.86
C THR A 6 1.76 2.76 -6.02
N PRO A 7 1.15 2.64 -7.21
CA PRO A 7 1.45 3.55 -8.31
C PRO A 7 1.30 5.03 -7.90
N ASP A 8 2.29 5.85 -8.27
CA ASP A 8 2.30 7.27 -7.93
C ASP A 8 1.28 8.07 -8.77
N LEU A 9 0.60 9.01 -8.12
CA LEU A 9 -0.37 9.92 -8.73
C LEU A 9 0.27 11.23 -9.23
N TYR A 10 1.47 11.57 -8.79
CA TYR A 10 2.10 12.86 -9.07
C TYR A 10 3.33 12.76 -9.99
N GLY A 11 3.46 11.63 -10.67
CA GLY A 11 4.54 11.34 -11.62
C GLY A 11 5.75 10.66 -10.98
N GLY A 12 6.68 10.18 -11.81
CA GLY A 12 7.89 9.48 -11.33
C GLY A 12 7.69 7.99 -11.02
N VAL A 13 6.58 7.39 -11.48
CA VAL A 13 6.35 5.95 -11.34
C VAL A 13 7.32 5.18 -12.25
N ASP A 14 8.10 4.27 -11.66
CA ASP A 14 8.89 3.31 -12.41
C ASP A 14 7.97 2.19 -12.93
N THR A 15 7.56 2.28 -14.19
CA THR A 15 6.64 1.33 -14.83
C THR A 15 7.17 -0.11 -14.78
N ALA A 16 8.50 -0.28 -14.92
CA ALA A 16 9.14 -1.58 -14.88
C ALA A 16 9.04 -2.24 -13.50
N ALA A 17 9.04 -1.45 -12.42
CA ALA A 17 8.83 -1.95 -11.06
C ALA A 17 7.46 -2.62 -10.86
N PHE A 18 6.49 -2.33 -11.73
CA PHE A 18 5.15 -2.94 -11.74
C PHE A 18 4.97 -3.95 -12.89
N GLY A 19 6.02 -4.27 -13.65
CA GLY A 19 5.91 -5.16 -14.81
C GLY A 19 5.11 -4.56 -15.98
N VAL A 20 4.94 -3.24 -15.99
CA VAL A 20 4.17 -2.51 -17.01
C VAL A 20 5.15 -1.90 -18.03
N PRO A 21 4.84 -1.91 -19.35
CA PRO A 21 5.72 -1.30 -20.35
C PRO A 21 5.94 0.19 -20.14
N ASP A 22 7.21 0.63 -20.26
CA ASP A 22 7.61 2.04 -20.13
C ASP A 22 7.19 2.86 -21.35
N THR A 23 5.92 3.26 -21.34
CA THR A 23 5.23 3.98 -22.40
C THR A 23 4.17 4.88 -21.79
N ALA A 24 3.72 5.90 -22.54
CA ALA A 24 2.62 6.76 -22.09
C ALA A 24 1.34 5.98 -21.73
N GLY A 25 1.09 4.85 -22.42
CA GLY A 25 -0.02 3.94 -22.09
C GLY A 25 0.17 3.22 -20.76
N GLY A 26 1.39 2.75 -20.47
CA GLY A 26 1.76 2.14 -19.20
C GLY A 26 1.70 3.11 -18.03
N GLU A 27 2.18 4.34 -18.22
CA GLU A 27 2.05 5.42 -17.23
C GLU A 27 0.57 5.73 -16.93
N THR A 28 -0.26 5.82 -17.96
CA THR A 28 -1.71 6.06 -17.82
C THR A 28 -2.41 4.91 -17.09
N TYR A 29 -2.03 3.67 -17.39
CA TYR A 29 -2.53 2.48 -16.71
C TYR A 29 -2.19 2.51 -15.22
N LEU A 30 -0.94 2.80 -14.86
CA LEU A 30 -0.51 2.94 -13.48
C LEU A 30 -1.16 4.12 -12.77
N TYR A 31 -1.39 5.23 -13.47
CA TYR A 31 -2.13 6.37 -12.93
C TYR A 31 -3.57 6.00 -12.54
N ALA A 32 -4.28 5.22 -13.38
CA ALA A 32 -5.62 4.73 -13.06
C ALA A 32 -5.62 3.78 -11.84
N TRP A 33 -4.63 2.90 -11.74
CA TRP A 33 -4.46 2.04 -10.57
C TRP A 33 -4.08 2.80 -9.30
N GLY A 34 -3.28 3.87 -9.41
CA GLY A 34 -2.98 4.77 -8.29
C GLY A 34 -4.25 5.39 -7.71
N TRP A 35 -5.18 5.82 -8.59
CA TRP A 35 -6.49 6.34 -8.15
C TRP A 35 -7.35 5.26 -7.51
N THR A 36 -7.33 4.05 -8.06
CA THR A 36 -8.07 2.91 -7.52
C THR A 36 -7.56 2.52 -6.13
N ALA A 37 -6.24 2.44 -5.95
CA ALA A 37 -5.60 2.19 -4.66
C ALA A 37 -5.94 3.27 -3.63
N ARG A 38 -5.87 4.55 -4.04
CA ARG A 38 -6.28 5.69 -3.19
C ARG A 38 -7.73 5.57 -2.74
N ARG A 39 -8.64 5.25 -3.66
CA ARG A 39 -10.06 5.12 -3.37
C ARG A 39 -10.32 3.96 -2.40
N ALA A 40 -9.74 2.78 -2.66
CA ALA A 40 -9.88 1.62 -1.77
C ALA A 40 -9.37 1.93 -0.35
N LEU A 41 -8.25 2.64 -0.26
CA LEU A 41 -7.70 3.07 1.02
C LEU A 41 -8.64 4.05 1.74
N GLN A 42 -9.20 5.02 1.04
CA GLN A 42 -10.19 5.95 1.60
C GLN A 42 -11.43 5.21 2.09
N GLU A 43 -12.01 4.33 1.29
CA GLU A 43 -13.18 3.53 1.67
C GLU A 43 -12.92 2.66 2.91
N THR A 44 -11.69 2.17 3.07
CA THR A 44 -11.29 1.35 4.23
C THR A 44 -11.05 2.18 5.49
N LEU A 45 -10.48 3.38 5.35
CA LEU A 45 -10.01 4.19 6.49
C LEU A 45 -10.99 5.28 6.93
N THR A 46 -11.91 5.70 6.08
CA THR A 46 -12.92 6.70 6.44
C THR A 46 -13.75 6.20 7.61
N ASP A 47 -13.80 7.00 8.68
CA ASP A 47 -14.49 6.72 9.95
C ASP A 47 -14.01 5.46 10.70
N ALA A 48 -12.91 4.85 10.26
CA ALA A 48 -12.31 3.70 10.93
C ALA A 48 -11.36 4.14 12.05
N SER A 49 -11.34 3.39 13.15
CA SER A 49 -10.25 3.49 14.14
C SER A 49 -9.02 2.78 13.58
N VAL A 50 -7.88 3.46 13.56
CA VAL A 50 -6.64 2.93 12.97
C VAL A 50 -5.59 2.72 14.06
N ARG A 51 -4.91 1.58 14.03
CA ARG A 51 -3.69 1.32 14.78
C ARG A 51 -2.49 1.37 13.83
N ILE A 52 -1.52 2.20 14.18
CA ILE A 52 -0.24 2.33 13.48
C ILE A 52 0.83 1.64 14.33
N GLU A 53 1.52 0.67 13.76
CA GLU A 53 2.67 -0.01 14.36
C GLU A 53 3.92 0.48 13.63
N VAL A 54 4.75 1.27 14.33
CA VAL A 54 6.02 1.78 13.79
C VAL A 54 7.06 0.66 13.83
N VAL A 55 7.59 0.32 12.66
CA VAL A 55 8.59 -0.75 12.47
C VAL A 55 10.00 -0.18 12.51
N ASP A 56 10.17 1.00 11.89
CA ASP A 56 11.41 1.75 11.89
C ASP A 56 11.11 3.26 11.83
N GLY A 57 11.81 4.02 12.66
CA GLY A 57 11.60 5.45 12.87
C GLY A 57 12.33 5.96 14.10
N ALA A 58 12.49 7.28 14.19
CA ALA A 58 13.07 7.88 15.39
C ALA A 58 12.16 7.62 16.60
N THR A 59 12.76 7.39 17.78
CA THR A 59 12.02 7.35 19.04
C THR A 59 11.24 8.66 19.17
N PRO A 60 9.92 8.63 19.38
CA PRO A 60 9.15 9.85 19.52
C PRO A 60 9.70 10.65 20.70
N ALA A 61 9.80 11.97 20.53
CA ALA A 61 10.06 12.87 21.64
C ALA A 61 8.79 12.91 22.50
N VAL A 62 8.73 12.03 23.50
CA VAL A 62 7.64 12.04 24.47
C VAL A 62 8.05 13.01 25.57
N ASP A 63 7.69 14.28 25.42
CA ASP A 63 7.58 15.14 26.60
C ASP A 63 6.52 14.54 27.53
N ASP A 64 6.66 14.74 28.84
CA ASP A 64 5.77 14.15 29.85
C ASP A 64 4.28 14.47 29.55
N PHE A 65 3.54 13.51 29.01
CA PHE A 65 2.07 13.50 28.83
C PHE A 65 1.42 14.51 27.84
N PRO A 66 1.70 14.48 26.52
CA PRO A 66 0.78 15.05 25.54
C PRO A 66 -0.34 14.05 25.16
N PRO A 67 -1.56 14.52 24.87
CA PRO A 67 -2.63 13.70 24.27
C PRO A 67 -2.34 13.27 22.82
N THR A 68 -1.23 13.76 22.25
CA THR A 68 -0.79 13.51 20.87
C THR A 68 0.70 13.15 20.89
N VAL A 69 1.07 12.02 20.28
CA VAL A 69 2.47 11.63 20.08
C VAL A 69 2.87 12.01 18.67
N GLU A 70 3.87 12.88 18.53
CA GLU A 70 4.48 13.22 17.25
C GLU A 70 5.70 12.32 17.02
N TYR A 71 5.78 11.75 15.82
CA TYR A 71 6.94 10.99 15.37
C TYR A 71 7.64 11.79 14.27
N ASP A 72 8.87 12.22 14.55
CA ASP A 72 9.74 12.72 13.49
C ASP A 72 10.26 11.53 12.67
N ASN A 73 10.13 11.60 11.35
CA ASN A 73 10.69 10.62 10.41
C ASN A 73 10.22 9.17 10.64
N VAL A 74 8.90 8.93 10.59
CA VAL A 74 8.39 7.55 10.46
C VAL A 74 8.81 7.01 9.08
N VAL A 75 9.78 6.12 9.07
CA VAL A 75 10.32 5.53 7.83
C VAL A 75 9.46 4.34 7.40
N VAL A 76 9.04 3.49 8.35
CA VAL A 76 8.34 2.23 8.08
C VAL A 76 7.24 2.01 9.12
N ALA A 77 5.98 1.89 8.68
CA ALA A 77 4.86 1.59 9.56
C ALA A 77 3.85 0.60 8.95
N TYR A 78 3.35 -0.33 9.76
CA TYR A 78 2.16 -1.12 9.45
C TYR A 78 0.92 -0.36 9.88
N VAL A 79 -0.04 -0.25 8.96
CA VAL A 79 -1.33 0.37 9.22
C VAL A 79 -2.35 -0.75 9.37
N SER A 80 -3.12 -0.68 10.45
CA SER A 80 -4.25 -1.58 10.64
C SER A 80 -5.52 -0.82 10.97
N ALA A 81 -6.62 -1.20 10.33
CA ALA A 81 -7.93 -0.63 10.63
C ALA A 81 -8.71 -1.63 11.48
N ASP A 82 -9.35 -1.15 12.55
CA ASP A 82 -10.30 -1.91 13.33
C ASP A 82 -11.61 -2.01 12.53
N THR A 83 -11.59 -2.88 11.53
CA THR A 83 -12.77 -3.25 10.75
C THR A 83 -13.36 -4.52 11.35
N GLN A 84 -14.67 -4.73 11.18
CA GLN A 84 -15.33 -5.93 11.72
C GLN A 84 -14.77 -7.26 11.17
N ASP A 85 -13.95 -7.21 10.10
CA ASP A 85 -13.27 -8.36 9.50
C ASP A 85 -11.84 -8.55 10.07
N ALA A 86 -11.77 -9.25 11.19
CA ALA A 86 -10.54 -9.49 11.96
C ALA A 86 -9.43 -10.30 11.26
N ASN A 87 -9.67 -10.87 10.07
CA ASN A 87 -8.71 -11.76 9.41
C ASN A 87 -7.63 -11.03 8.59
N ASP A 88 -7.80 -9.72 8.34
CA ASP A 88 -6.91 -8.95 7.46
C ASP A 88 -6.73 -7.51 7.93
N ALA A 89 -6.61 -7.30 9.25
CA ALA A 89 -6.54 -5.97 9.85
C ALA A 89 -5.42 -5.09 9.28
N ALA A 90 -4.35 -5.69 8.70
CA ALA A 90 -3.25 -4.94 8.08
C ALA A 90 -3.64 -4.43 6.68
N VAL A 91 -3.99 -3.15 6.60
CA VAL A 91 -4.30 -2.41 5.37
C VAL A 91 -3.23 -2.60 4.30
N ASN A 92 -1.95 -2.63 4.71
CA ASN A 92 -0.83 -2.91 3.81
C ASN A 92 -1.01 -4.25 3.06
N ARG A 93 -1.37 -5.34 3.78
CA ARG A 93 -1.52 -6.66 3.17
C ARG A 93 -2.76 -6.73 2.27
N ALA A 94 -3.84 -6.06 2.65
CA ALA A 94 -5.05 -5.97 1.84
C ALA A 94 -4.77 -5.35 0.47
N LEU A 95 -3.96 -4.28 0.41
CA LEU A 95 -3.55 -3.67 -0.87
C LEU A 95 -2.81 -4.65 -1.78
N LEU A 96 -1.96 -5.52 -1.23
CA LEU A 96 -1.27 -6.56 -2.01
C LEU A 96 -2.24 -7.64 -2.50
N ARG A 97 -3.08 -8.13 -1.60
CA ARG A 97 -4.06 -9.20 -1.86
C ARG A 97 -5.06 -8.82 -2.97
N ASP A 98 -5.44 -7.55 -2.99
CA ASP A 98 -6.40 -6.99 -3.93
C ASP A 98 -5.71 -6.49 -5.22
N GLY A 99 -4.39 -6.62 -5.31
CA GLY A 99 -3.60 -6.23 -6.48
C GLY A 99 -3.56 -4.71 -6.69
N LEU A 100 -3.57 -3.93 -5.60
CA LEU A 100 -3.53 -2.46 -5.62
C LEU A 100 -2.14 -1.89 -5.34
N ALA A 101 -1.21 -2.73 -4.89
CA ALA A 101 0.17 -2.39 -4.60
C ALA A 101 1.10 -3.56 -4.97
N ARG A 102 2.39 -3.25 -5.12
CA ARG A 102 3.47 -4.25 -5.13
C ARG A 102 4.12 -4.34 -3.75
N ALA A 103 4.71 -5.49 -3.43
CA ALA A 103 5.59 -5.62 -2.28
C ALA A 103 6.94 -4.96 -2.58
N THR A 104 7.56 -4.34 -1.57
CA THR A 104 8.92 -3.79 -1.70
C THR A 104 9.97 -4.77 -1.20
N ASP A 105 11.20 -4.64 -1.68
CA ASP A 105 12.35 -5.43 -1.21
C ASP A 105 12.93 -4.94 0.13
N THR A 106 12.35 -3.90 0.72
CA THR A 106 12.77 -3.36 2.01
C THR A 106 12.62 -4.43 3.09
N ASP A 107 13.66 -4.64 3.91
CA ASP A 107 13.58 -5.60 5.00
C ASP A 107 12.58 -5.14 6.07
N HIS A 108 11.68 -6.05 6.45
CA HIS A 108 10.73 -5.85 7.55
C HIS A 108 10.22 -7.21 8.06
N PRO A 109 9.71 -7.29 9.32
CA PRO A 109 9.31 -8.56 9.93
C PRO A 109 8.30 -9.40 9.13
N ARG A 110 7.45 -8.74 8.33
CA ARG A 110 6.38 -9.36 7.52
C ARG A 110 6.72 -9.55 6.03
N ARG A 111 7.99 -9.42 5.62
CA ARG A 111 8.39 -9.37 4.20
C ARG A 111 7.98 -10.61 3.41
N THR A 112 8.30 -11.80 3.92
CA THR A 112 7.94 -13.07 3.26
C THR A 112 6.44 -13.18 3.00
N THR A 113 5.61 -12.89 4.01
CA THR A 113 4.15 -12.93 3.87
C THR A 113 3.64 -11.94 2.84
N PHE A 114 4.25 -10.76 2.72
CA PHE A 114 3.85 -9.74 1.74
C PHE A 114 4.21 -10.18 0.32
N SER A 115 5.42 -10.72 0.12
CA SER A 115 5.82 -11.30 -1.16
C SER A 115 4.88 -12.43 -1.59
N GLU A 116 4.58 -13.38 -0.70
CA GLU A 116 3.63 -14.48 -0.98
C GLU A 116 2.21 -13.97 -1.29
N THR A 117 1.76 -12.92 -0.60
CA THR A 117 0.44 -12.30 -0.85
C THR A 117 0.39 -11.66 -2.24
N MET A 118 1.46 -10.96 -2.63
CA MET A 118 1.57 -10.34 -3.95
C MET A 118 1.63 -11.41 -5.06
N GLU A 119 2.44 -12.46 -4.89
CA GLU A 119 2.54 -13.57 -5.84
C GLU A 119 1.16 -14.22 -6.07
N ALA A 120 0.40 -14.47 -5.00
CA ALA A 120 -0.96 -15.01 -5.12
C ALA A 120 -1.92 -14.07 -5.89
N ALA A 121 -1.76 -12.76 -5.75
CA ALA A 121 -2.54 -11.77 -6.50
C ALA A 121 -2.13 -11.72 -7.98
N GLN A 122 -0.83 -11.87 -8.27
CA GLN A 122 -0.30 -11.96 -9.63
C GLN A 122 -0.81 -13.21 -10.35
N ASP A 123 -0.69 -14.38 -9.70
CA ASP A 123 -1.16 -15.66 -10.24
C ASP A 123 -2.66 -15.67 -10.53
N ALA A 124 -3.43 -14.92 -9.74
CA ALA A 124 -4.87 -14.77 -9.91
C ALA A 124 -5.26 -13.63 -10.88
N SER A 125 -4.28 -12.97 -11.51
CA SER A 125 -4.49 -11.78 -12.36
C SER A 125 -5.43 -10.78 -11.71
N ARG A 126 -5.13 -10.36 -10.48
CA ARG A 126 -5.95 -9.42 -9.73
C ARG A 126 -5.43 -8.00 -9.84
N GLY A 127 -6.35 -7.05 -9.97
CA GLY A 127 -6.02 -5.64 -9.89
C GLY A 127 -5.00 -5.24 -10.95
N LEU A 128 -3.92 -4.59 -10.52
CA LEU A 128 -2.82 -4.12 -11.34
C LEU A 128 -2.14 -5.21 -12.18
N TRP A 129 -2.31 -6.49 -11.79
CA TRP A 129 -1.78 -7.64 -12.49
C TRP A 129 -2.68 -8.14 -13.63
N ASP A 130 -3.91 -7.62 -13.76
CA ASP A 130 -4.78 -7.89 -14.90
C ASP A 130 -4.59 -6.86 -16.01
N THR A 131 -3.57 -7.09 -16.84
CA THR A 131 -3.25 -6.20 -17.96
C THR A 131 -4.27 -6.24 -19.11
N ASN A 132 -5.31 -7.08 -19.02
CA ASN A 132 -6.42 -7.11 -19.99
C ASN A 132 -7.62 -6.27 -19.54
N THR A 133 -7.63 -5.74 -18.33
CA THR A 133 -8.73 -4.90 -17.84
C THR A 133 -8.62 -3.48 -18.41
N ASP A 134 -9.65 -3.06 -19.13
CA ASP A 134 -9.82 -1.66 -19.55
C ASP A 134 -10.11 -0.78 -18.32
N LEU A 135 -9.24 0.19 -18.05
CA LEU A 135 -9.36 1.12 -16.93
C LEU A 135 -9.58 2.54 -17.40
N SER A 136 -10.35 3.30 -16.63
CA SER A 136 -10.52 4.74 -16.81
C SER A 136 -10.24 5.44 -15.49
N ALA A 137 -9.29 6.37 -15.51
CA ALA A 137 -9.05 7.28 -14.38
C ALA A 137 -10.17 8.35 -14.32
N PRO A 138 -10.53 8.84 -13.12
CA PRO A 138 -11.47 9.94 -12.96
C PRO A 138 -10.97 11.29 -13.48
#